data_AF-A0AAU5JI63-F1
#
_entry.id   AF-A0AAU5JI63-F1
#
_cell.length_a   1.000
_cell.length_b   1.000
_cell.length_c   1.000
_cell.angle_alpha   90.00
_cell.angle_beta   90.00
_cell.angle_gamma   90.00
#
_symmetry.space_group_name_H-M   'P 1'
#
loop_
_entity.id
_entity.type
_entity.pdbx_description
1 polymer ?
#
loop_
_entity_poly.entity_id
_entity_poly.type
_entity_poly.pdbx_seq_one_letter_code
_entity_poly.pdbx_strand_id
1 'polypeptide(L)'
;MAGNPRNGRPYRRLVAAQKALGYPCARCGYPIDPALDARHPFSFTLDHAVPLSRGGSLLDPANARSMHRRCNSAKGNRTAPAPPKTSHRRWRW
;
A
#
# COMPACT_ATOMS: atom_id res chain seq x y z
N MET A 1 -9.48 19.09 -18.55
CA MET A 1 -8.76 17.84 -18.20
C MET A 1 -9.14 17.42 -16.80
N ALA A 2 -9.79 16.27 -16.60
CA ALA A 2 -9.99 15.75 -15.24
C ALA A 2 -8.62 15.44 -14.63
N GLY A 3 -8.23 16.15 -13.56
CA GLY A 3 -6.96 15.91 -12.89
C GLY A 3 -6.86 14.47 -12.41
N ASN A 4 -5.64 13.92 -12.35
CA ASN A 4 -5.42 12.54 -11.91
C ASN A 4 -6.15 12.31 -10.58
N PRO A 5 -7.14 11.39 -10.51
CA PRO A 5 -7.99 11.24 -9.32
C PRO A 5 -7.19 10.76 -8.10
N ARG A 6 -5.96 10.27 -8.30
CA ARG A 6 -4.99 9.93 -7.24
C ARG A 6 -4.31 11.12 -6.58
N ASN A 7 -4.44 12.33 -7.11
CA ASN A 7 -3.81 13.53 -6.55
C ASN A 7 -4.79 14.41 -5.76
N GLY A 8 -6.08 14.02 -5.70
CA GLY A 8 -7.14 14.78 -5.04
C GLY A 8 -7.16 14.65 -3.51
N ARG A 9 -7.82 15.62 -2.86
CA ARG A 9 -8.10 15.60 -1.41
C ARG A 9 -8.78 14.29 -0.93
N PRO A 10 -9.75 13.70 -1.66
CA PRO A 10 -10.38 12.45 -1.22
C PRO A 10 -9.39 11.29 -1.12
N TYR A 11 -8.48 11.17 -2.09
CA TYR A 11 -7.46 10.13 -2.07
C TYR A 11 -6.48 10.31 -0.90
N ARG A 12 -6.05 11.55 -0.63
CA ARG A 12 -5.18 11.84 0.52
C ARG A 12 -5.85 11.50 1.86
N ARG A 13 -7.17 11.74 1.98
CA ARG A 13 -7.94 11.33 3.18
C ARG A 13 -7.97 9.81 3.34
N LEU A 14 -8.19 9.06 2.25
CA LEU A 14 -8.15 7.61 2.29
C LEU A 14 -6.76 7.08 2.71
N VAL A 15 -5.70 7.64 2.13
CA VAL A 15 -4.30 7.30 2.50
C VAL A 15 -4.06 7.54 3.99
N ALA A 16 -4.47 8.70 4.52
CA ALA A 16 -4.32 9.03 5.94
C ALA A 16 -5.14 8.11 6.85
N ALA A 17 -6.40 7.84 6.50
CA ALA A 17 -7.26 6.94 7.25
C ALA A 17 -6.68 5.52 7.30
N GLN A 18 -6.25 4.97 6.15
CA GLN A 18 -5.62 3.66 6.09
C GLN A 18 -4.30 3.60 6.87
N LYS A 19 -3.49 4.67 6.82
CA LYS A 19 -2.24 4.77 7.59
C LYS A 19 -2.52 4.78 9.09
N ALA A 20 -3.58 5.46 9.53
CA ALA A 20 -3.98 5.55 10.94
C ALA A 20 -4.46 4.22 11.53
N LEU A 21 -4.97 3.29 10.71
CA LEU A 21 -5.38 1.96 11.16
C LEU A 21 -4.20 1.09 11.64
N GLY A 22 -2.96 1.43 11.27
CA GLY A 22 -1.77 0.73 11.75
C GLY A 22 -1.63 -0.71 11.28
N TYR A 23 -2.39 -1.13 10.25
CA TYR A 23 -2.33 -2.50 9.77
C TYR A 23 -0.95 -2.89 9.22
N PRO A 24 -0.53 -4.16 9.41
CA PRO A 24 0.70 -4.67 8.83
C PRO A 24 0.61 -4.69 7.30
N CYS A 25 1.77 -4.80 6.66
CA CYS A 25 1.87 -4.91 5.21
C CYS A 25 1.13 -6.16 4.70
N ALA A 26 0.09 -5.97 3.89
CA ALA A 26 -0.76 -7.05 3.38
C ALA A 26 -0.02 -8.13 2.56
N ARG A 27 1.19 -7.84 2.08
CA ARG A 27 2.00 -8.78 1.29
C ARG A 27 3.04 -9.55 2.10
N CYS A 28 3.68 -8.92 3.08
CA CYS A 28 4.75 -9.57 3.83
C CYS A 28 4.42 -9.79 5.31
N GLY A 29 3.30 -9.26 5.80
CA GLY A 29 2.83 -9.41 7.18
C GLY A 29 3.54 -8.55 8.22
N TYR A 30 4.61 -7.84 7.86
CA TYR A 30 5.37 -7.03 8.82
C TYR A 30 4.73 -5.68 9.11
N PRO A 31 4.92 -5.13 10.31
CA PRO A 31 4.46 -3.78 10.65
C PRO A 31 5.09 -2.73 9.71
N ILE A 32 4.39 -1.63 9.53
CA ILE A 32 4.84 -0.48 8.76
C ILE A 32 5.14 0.63 9.75
N ASP A 33 6.39 1.07 9.82
CA ASP A 33 6.77 2.19 10.67
C ASP A 33 6.27 3.50 10.02
N PRO A 34 5.37 4.24 10.69
CA PRO A 34 4.81 5.49 10.16
C PRO A 34 5.80 6.66 10.17
N ALA A 35 6.91 6.57 10.90
CA ALA A 35 7.94 7.59 11.02
C ALA A 35 8.95 7.57 9.85
N LEU A 36 8.94 6.51 9.03
CA LEU A 36 9.82 6.40 7.88
C LEU A 36 9.49 7.43 6.80
N ASP A 37 10.54 7.97 6.18
CA ASP A 37 10.42 8.84 5.02
C ASP A 37 9.64 8.15 3.90
N ALA A 38 8.82 8.90 3.16
CA ALA A 38 7.98 8.34 2.09
C ALA A 38 8.79 7.64 0.97
N ARG A 39 10.07 7.97 0.80
CA ARG A 39 11.00 7.34 -0.15
C ARG A 39 11.60 6.05 0.36
N HIS A 40 11.51 5.79 1.66
CA HIS A 40 12.08 4.59 2.25
C HIS A 40 11.43 3.32 1.69
N PRO A 41 12.19 2.23 1.41
CA PRO A 41 11.62 0.99 0.88
C PRO A 41 10.52 0.37 1.75
N PHE A 42 10.58 0.60 3.06
CA PHE A 42 9.61 0.12 4.04
C PHE A 42 8.60 1.17 4.50
N SER A 43 8.55 2.31 3.82
CA SER A 43 7.54 3.33 4.08
C SER A 43 6.15 2.85 3.71
N PHE A 44 5.15 3.47 4.33
CA PHE A 44 3.75 3.22 4.02
C PHE A 44 3.38 3.64 2.59
N THR A 45 2.70 2.74 1.89
CA THR A 45 2.00 3.03 0.64
C THR A 45 0.62 2.39 0.64
N LEU A 46 -0.33 3.08 0.01
CA LEU A 46 -1.68 2.56 -0.23
C LEU A 46 -1.65 1.66 -1.47
N ASP A 47 -2.07 0.41 -1.32
CA ASP A 47 -2.34 -0.52 -2.42
C ASP A 47 -3.85 -0.72 -2.59
N HIS A 48 -4.25 -1.01 -3.83
CA HIS A 48 -5.63 -1.40 -4.15
C HIS A 48 -5.67 -2.92 -4.36
N ALA A 49 -6.49 -3.62 -3.59
CA ALA A 49 -6.64 -5.07 -3.69
C ALA A 49 -7.12 -5.48 -5.09
N VAL A 50 -8.15 -4.80 -5.58
CA VAL A 50 -8.65 -4.86 -6.96
C VAL A 50 -8.10 -3.65 -7.72
N PRO A 51 -7.31 -3.85 -8.79
CA PRO A 51 -6.84 -2.77 -9.64
C PRO A 51 -7.98 -1.97 -10.25
N LEU A 52 -7.78 -0.65 -10.44
CA LEU A 52 -8.79 0.21 -11.08
C LEU A 52 -9.14 -0.26 -12.50
N SER A 53 -8.18 -0.81 -13.22
CA SER A 53 -8.38 -1.36 -14.58
C SER A 53 -9.32 -2.57 -14.60
N ARG A 54 -9.62 -3.16 -13.45
CA ARG A 54 -10.57 -4.28 -13.28
C ARG A 54 -11.85 -3.86 -12.54
N GLY A 55 -12.15 -2.56 -12.52
CA GLY A 55 -13.36 -2.03 -11.85
C GLY A 55 -13.21 -1.76 -10.36
N GLY A 56 -11.99 -1.83 -9.81
CA GLY A 56 -11.76 -1.46 -8.42
C GLY A 56 -12.06 0.02 -8.16
N SER A 57 -12.76 0.33 -7.06
CA SER A 57 -12.99 1.71 -6.66
C SER A 57 -11.72 2.32 -6.07
N LEU A 58 -11.38 3.53 -6.51
CA LEU A 58 -10.19 4.26 -6.05
C LEU A 58 -10.29 4.72 -4.60
N LEU A 59 -11.51 5.08 -4.18
CA LEU A 59 -11.79 5.74 -2.91
C LEU A 59 -12.43 4.80 -1.88
N ASP A 60 -12.67 3.54 -2.24
CA ASP A 60 -13.27 2.54 -1.35
C ASP A 60 -12.26 2.05 -0.29
N PRO A 61 -12.53 2.26 1.01
CA PRO A 61 -11.71 1.72 2.10
C PRO A 61 -11.62 0.19 2.12
N ALA A 62 -12.63 -0.54 1.64
CA ALA A 62 -12.58 -2.00 1.61
C ALA A 62 -11.57 -2.52 0.58
N ASN A 63 -11.32 -1.73 -0.48
CA ASN A 63 -10.32 -1.98 -1.50
C ASN A 63 -8.91 -1.51 -1.10
N ALA A 64 -8.80 -0.67 -0.06
CA ALA A 64 -7.53 -0.13 0.42
C ALA A 64 -6.74 -1.14 1.27
N ARG A 65 -5.44 -1.24 1.01
CA ARG A 65 -4.52 -2.11 1.78
C ARG A 65 -3.25 -1.35 2.16
N SER A 66 -2.76 -1.65 3.36
CA SER A 66 -1.48 -1.14 3.86
C SER A 66 -0.35 -1.99 3.28
N MET A 67 0.60 -1.37 2.57
CA MET A 67 1.77 -2.08 2.03
C MET A 67 3.04 -1.24 2.11
N HIS A 68 4.20 -1.89 2.27
CA HIS A 68 5.49 -1.21 2.10
C HIS A 68 5.69 -0.77 0.65
N ARG A 69 6.37 0.37 0.43
CA ARG A 69 6.75 0.85 -0.90
C ARG A 69 7.42 -0.20 -1.77
N ARG A 70 8.41 -0.93 -1.23
CA ARG A 70 9.11 -2.04 -1.93
C ARG A 70 8.17 -3.18 -2.26
N CYS A 71 7.30 -3.56 -1.33
CA CYS A 71 6.36 -4.66 -1.52
C CYS A 71 5.28 -4.31 -2.56
N ASN A 72 4.83 -3.07 -2.58
CA ASN A 72 3.87 -2.54 -3.53
C ASN A 72 4.49 -2.42 -4.93
N SER A 73 5.68 -1.82 -5.03
CA SER A 73 6.43 -1.75 -6.29
C SER A 73 6.73 -3.14 -6.87
N ALA A 74 7.14 -4.11 -6.04
CA ALA A 74 7.36 -5.48 -6.48
C ALA A 74 6.06 -6.22 -6.86
N LYS A 75 4.87 -5.72 -6.49
CA LYS A 75 3.57 -6.34 -6.84
C LYS A 75 3.24 -5.92 -8.26
N GLY A 76 3.43 -4.64 -8.55
CA GLY A 76 3.07 -4.05 -9.83
C GLY A 76 1.59 -4.27 -10.11
N ASN A 77 1.24 -4.54 -11.37
CA ASN A 77 -0.15 -4.77 -11.78
C ASN A 77 -0.63 -6.23 -11.64
N ARG A 78 0.06 -7.06 -10.84
CA ARG A 78 -0.31 -8.46 -10.64
C ARG A 78 -1.34 -8.56 -9.52
N THR A 79 -2.44 -9.27 -9.78
CA THR A 79 -3.52 -9.53 -8.80
C THR A 79 -3.23 -10.71 -7.87
N ALA A 80 -2.19 -11.49 -8.13
CA ALA A 80 -1.86 -12.65 -7.31
C ALA A 80 -1.21 -12.22 -5.98
N PRO A 81 -1.74 -12.63 -4.83
CA PRO A 81 -1.01 -12.55 -3.58
C PRO A 81 0.21 -13.46 -3.70
N ALA A 82 1.41 -12.88 -3.74
CA ALA A 82 2.60 -13.68 -3.48
C ALA A 82 2.48 -14.18 -2.03
N PRO A 83 2.86 -15.45 -1.74
CA PRO A 83 2.82 -15.97 -0.39
C PRO A 83 3.60 -15.03 0.54
N PRO A 84 3.16 -14.88 1.81
CA PRO A 84 3.88 -14.08 2.78
C PRO A 84 5.31 -14.62 2.85
N LYS A 85 6.27 -13.77 2.51
CA LYS A 85 7.69 -14.10 2.63
C LYS A 85 8.07 -14.10 4.10
N THR A 86 7.95 -15.25 4.76
CA THR A 86 8.33 -15.51 6.16
C THR A 86 9.86 -15.54 6.36
N SER A 87 10.66 -14.93 5.47
CA SER A 87 12.10 -14.88 5.68
C SER A 87 12.49 -13.58 6.40
N HIS A 88 12.66 -13.67 7.72
CA HIS A 88 13.38 -12.74 8.57
C HIS A 88 14.88 -12.66 8.22
N ARG A 89 15.28 -12.49 6.96
CA ARG A 89 16.68 -12.11 6.68
C ARG A 89 16.85 -10.67 7.12
N ARG A 90 17.15 -10.58 8.43
CA ARG A 90 17.60 -9.49 9.28
C ARG A 90 17.64 -8.17 8.54
N TRP A 91 16.76 -7.28 8.97
CA TRP A 91 16.76 -5.85 8.71
C TRP A 91 18.15 -5.28 8.95
N ARG A 92 19.00 -5.37 7.92
CA ARG A 92 20.29 -4.69 7.85
C ARG A 92 20.01 -3.40 7.10
N TRP A 93 19.96 -2.34 7.88
CA TRP A 93 20.03 -0.96 7.41
C TRP A 93 21.39 -0.71 6.79
#